data_AF-A0A2N1QM80-F1
#
_entry.id   AF-A0A2N1QM80-F1
#
_cell.length_a   1.000
_cell.length_b   1.000
_cell.length_c   1.000
_cell.angle_alpha   90.00
_cell.angle_beta   90.00
_cell.angle_gamma   90.00
#
_symmetry.space_group_name_H-M   'P 1'
#
loop_
_entity.id
_entity.type
_entity.pdbx_description
1 polymer ?
#
loop_
_entity_poly.entity_id
_entity_poly.type
_entity_poly.pdbx_seq_one_letter_code
_entity_poly.pdbx_strand_id
1 'polypeptide(L)' 'MAVVSMKQLLECGVHFGHQTRRWNPKMKPFIFTERNGVYII' A
#
# COMPACT_ATOMS: atom_id res chain seq x y z
N MET A 1 16.32 14.34 0.07
CA MET A 1 16.05 13.86 -1.30
C MET A 1 15.52 12.44 -1.22
N ALA A 2 14.65 12.04 -2.15
CA ALA A 2 14.25 10.65 -2.28
C ALA A 2 15.42 9.84 -2.85
N VAL A 3 15.81 8.77 -2.15
CA VAL A 3 16.90 7.86 -2.56
C VAL A 3 16.42 6.87 -3.64
N VAL A 4 15.11 6.65 -3.74
CA VAL A 4 14.48 5.65 -4.61
C VAL A 4 13.31 6.30 -5.36
N SER A 5 13.12 5.94 -6.63
CA SER A 5 12.01 6.46 -7.45
C SER A 5 10.68 5.75 -7.16
N MET A 6 9.55 6.42 -7.40
CA MET A 6 8.21 5.82 -7.25
C MET A 6 8.03 4.57 -8.11
N LYS A 7 8.59 4.57 -9.33
CA LYS A 7 8.55 3.42 -10.23
C LYS A 7 9.21 2.19 -9.61
N GLN A 8 10.38 2.35 -8.98
CA GLN A 8 11.07 1.25 -8.30
C GLN A 8 10.27 0.71 -7.10
N LEU A 9 9.60 1.58 -6.34
CA LEU A 9 8.74 1.14 -5.22
C LEU A 9 7.55 0.30 -5.73
N LEU A 10 6.96 0.72 -6.86
CA LEU A 10 5.88 -0.03 -7.51
C LEU A 10 6.37 -1.39 -8.02
N GLU A 11 7.52 -1.44 -8.70
CA GLU A 11 8.11 -2.68 -9.22
C GLU A 11 8.51 -3.66 -8.12
N CYS A 12 9.01 -3.17 -6.99
CA CYS A 12 9.35 -3.99 -5.82
C CYS A 12 8.12 -4.41 -4.98
N GLY A 13 6.92 -3.91 -5.29
CA GLY A 13 5.68 -4.32 -4.62
C GLY A 13 5.47 -3.77 -3.21
N VAL A 14 6.17 -2.70 -2.80
CA VAL A 14 6.08 -2.18 -1.42
C VAL A 14 4.75 -1.47 -1.10
N HIS A 15 3.94 -1.19 -2.13
CA HIS A 15 2.63 -0.55 -2.02
C HIS A 15 1.52 -1.53 -1.60
N PHE A 16 1.80 -2.83 -1.55
CA PHE A 16 0.85 -3.82 -1.05
C PHE A 16 0.81 -3.83 0.47
N GLY A 17 -0.36 -3.54 1.03
CA GLY A 17 -0.67 -3.65 2.45
C GLY A 17 -1.20 -5.03 2.84
N HIS A 18 -1.98 -5.06 3.92
CA HIS A 18 -2.59 -6.28 4.42
C HIS A 18 -3.93 -6.58 3.76
N GLN A 19 -4.45 -7.78 4.02
CA GLN A 19 -5.81 -8.17 3.64
C GLN A 19 -6.84 -7.25 4.30
N THR A 20 -7.94 -6.95 3.62
CA THR A 20 -9.01 -6.04 4.09
C THR A 20 -9.62 -6.48 5.43
N ARG A 21 -9.56 -7.77 5.77
CA ARG A 21 -9.99 -8.32 7.07
C ARG A 21 -9.01 -8.12 8.24
N ARG A 22 -7.75 -7.77 7.97
CA ARG A 22 -6.65 -7.65 8.95
C ARG A 22 -5.96 -6.30 8.84
N TRP A 23 -6.75 -5.22 8.81
CA TRP A 23 -6.23 -3.85 8.75
C TRP A 23 -6.51 -3.07 10.03
N ASN A 24 -5.71 -2.03 10.26
CA ASN A 24 -5.91 -1.10 11.35
C ASN A 24 -6.69 0.13 10.84
N PRO A 25 -7.86 0.48 11.41
CA PRO A 25 -8.65 1.64 10.99
C PRO A 25 -7.87 2.96 10.93
N LYS A 26 -6.82 3.12 11.74
CA LYS A 26 -5.94 4.30 11.72
C LYS A 26 -5.15 4.46 10.42
N MET A 27 -5.06 3.40 9.60
CA MET A 27 -4.39 3.43 8.30
C MET A 27 -5.25 4.07 7.19
N LYS A 28 -6.53 4.37 7.44
CA LYS A 28 -7.48 4.87 6.42
C LYS A 28 -6.95 6.05 5.59
N PRO A 29 -6.25 7.06 6.15
CA PRO A 29 -5.72 8.18 5.36
C PRO A 29 -4.57 7.80 4.42
N PHE A 30 -3.92 6.65 4.65
CA PHE A 30 -2.79 6.17 3.87
C PHE A 30 -3.16 5.05 2.90
N ILE A 31 -4.44 4.66 2.83
CA ILE A 31 -4.91 3.64 1.91
C ILE A 31 -5.43 4.32 0.66
N PHE A 32 -4.82 3.99 -0.48
CA PHE A 32 -5.30 4.44 -1.79
C PHE A 32 -6.57 3.70 -2.23
N THR A 33 -6.54 2.36 -2.26
CA THR A 33 -7.69 1.54 -2.69
C THR A 33 -7.57 0.09 -2.24
N GLU A 34 -8.58 -0.73 -2.49
CA GLU A 34 -8.54 -2.18 -2.31
C GLU A 34 -8.66 -2.91 -3.65
N ARG A 35 -7.88 -3.96 -3.84
CA ARG A 35 -7.99 -4.84 -5.01
C ARG A 35 -7.76 -6.28 -4.59
N ASN A 36 -8.68 -7.17 -4.99
CA ASN A 36 -8.64 -8.60 -4.66
C ASN A 36 -8.48 -8.87 -3.14
N GLY A 37 -9.10 -8.02 -2.30
CA GLY A 37 -9.06 -8.17 -0.84
C GLY A 37 -7.75 -7.77 -0.18
N VAL A 38 -6.85 -7.06 -0.87
CA VAL A 38 -5.62 -6.46 -0.31
C VAL A 38 -5.69 -4.94 -0.45
N TYR A 39 -5.32 -4.22 0.61
CA TYR A 39 -5.18 -2.77 0.55
C TYR A 39 -3.92 -2.36 -0.20
N ILE A 40 -4.06 -1.38 -1.08
CA ILE A 40 -2.96 -0.66 -1.71
C ILE A 40 -2.78 0.63 -0.92
N ILE A 41 -1.56 0.82 -0.40
CA ILE A 41 -1.14 2.01 0.34
C ILE A 41 -0.82 3.11 -0.67
#